data_AF-A0A1M5F4W6-F1
#
_entry.id   AF-A0A1M5F4W6-F1
#
_cell.length_a   1.000
_cell.length_b   1.000
_cell.length_c   1.000
_cell.angle_alpha   90.00
_cell.angle_beta   90.00
_cell.angle_gamma   90.00
#
_symmetry.space_group_name_H-M   'P 1'
#
loop_
_entity.id
_entity.type
_entity.pdbx_description
1 polymer ?
#
loop_
_entity_poly.entity_id
_entity_poly.type
_entity_poly.pdbx_seq_one_letter_code
_entity_poly.pdbx_strand_id
1 'polypeptide(L)' 'MTTLNLKTSDILMPRCEIYKDVKGEWRWRRTAKNGDIQAYSDGGFEDKEECKKDGKENGNCTSYTRSNSY' A
#
# COMPACT_ATOMS: atom_id res chain seq x y z
N MET A 1 17.10 21.09 -5.25
CA MET A 1 16.13 20.30 -6.02
C MET A 1 16.26 18.86 -5.53
N THR A 2 15.37 18.44 -4.63
CA THR A 2 15.58 17.24 -3.80
C THR A 2 15.33 15.98 -4.62
N THR A 3 16.38 15.25 -4.95
CA THR A 3 16.33 14.01 -5.72
C THR A 3 15.73 12.90 -4.86
N LEU A 4 14.52 12.46 -5.19
CA LEU A 4 13.92 11.26 -4.59
C LEU A 4 14.69 10.03 -5.07
N ASN A 5 15.54 9.50 -4.19
CA ASN A 5 16.17 8.18 -4.32
C ASN A 5 15.10 7.09 -4.14
N LEU A 6 14.32 6.82 -5.20
CA LEU A 6 13.52 5.61 -5.25
C LEU A 6 14.44 4.50 -5.76
N LYS A 7 14.89 3.62 -4.86
CA LYS A 7 15.66 2.43 -5.21
C LYS A 7 14.83 1.58 -6.19
N THR A 8 15.30 1.48 -7.43
CA THR A 8 14.69 0.73 -8.54
C THR A 8 14.39 -0.74 -8.18
N SER A 9 15.01 -1.29 -7.13
CA SER A 9 14.74 -2.62 -6.59
C SER A 9 13.35 -2.80 -5.97
N ASP A 10 12.70 -1.74 -5.50
CA ASP A 10 11.32 -1.79 -4.95
C ASP A 10 10.25 -1.90 -6.05
N ILE A 11 10.63 -1.69 -7.32
CA ILE A 11 9.73 -1.62 -8.49
C ILE A 11 9.42 -3.04 -9.04
N LEU A 12 10.13 -4.08 -8.60
CA LEU A 12 9.99 -5.44 -9.14
C LEU A 12 8.90 -6.29 -8.44
N MET A 13 8.27 -5.81 -7.37
CA MET A 13 7.19 -6.53 -6.68
C MET A 13 5.95 -5.65 -6.50
N PRO A 14 4.74 -6.21 -6.66
CA PRO A 14 3.53 -5.48 -6.31
C PRO A 14 3.57 -5.07 -4.84
N ARG A 15 3.40 -3.78 -4.58
CA ARG A 15 3.53 -3.17 -3.24
C ARG A 15 2.15 -2.81 -2.71
N CYS A 16 1.88 -3.20 -1.48
CA CYS A 16 0.71 -2.75 -0.74
C CYS A 16 1.12 -1.70 0.28
N GLU A 17 0.38 -0.60 0.30
CA GLU A 17 0.61 0.53 1.17
C GLU A 17 -0.69 0.90 1.89
N ILE A 18 -0.60 1.11 3.20
CA ILE A 18 -1.70 1.64 4.02
C ILE A 18 -1.36 3.09 4.35
N TYR A 19 -2.27 3.99 4.09
CA TYR A 19 -2.13 5.42 4.35
C TYR A 19 -3.41 5.97 4.98
N LYS A 20 -3.28 7.11 5.64
CA LYS A 20 -4.42 7.84 6.21
C LYS A 20 -4.76 8.99 5.26
N ASP A 21 -6.03 9.12 4.91
CA ASP A 21 -6.48 10.20 4.04
C ASP A 21 -6.61 11.53 4.79
N VAL A 22 -7.02 12.59 4.09
CA VAL A 22 -7.20 13.93 4.67
C VAL A 22 -8.36 14.02 5.67
N LYS A 23 -9.31 13.09 5.62
CA LYS A 23 -10.44 13.00 6.57
C LYS A 23 -10.08 12.21 7.81
N GLY A 24 -8.90 11.58 7.83
CA GLY A 24 -8.47 10.74 8.93
C GLY A 24 -8.90 9.28 8.80
N GLU A 25 -9.33 8.85 7.62
CA GLU A 25 -9.73 7.48 7.34
C GLU A 25 -8.52 6.68 6.84
N TRP A 26 -8.40 5.43 7.28
CA TRP A 26 -7.39 4.50 6.77
C TRP A 26 -7.84 3.94 5.43
N ARG A 27 -6.91 3.94 4.46
CA ARG A 27 -7.07 3.32 3.15
C ARG A 27 -5.85 2.54 2.78
N TRP A 28 -6.05 1.48 2.01
CA TRP A 28 -4.97 0.72 1.41
C TRP A 28 -4.99 0.91 -0.12
N ARG A 29 -3.81 0.80 -0.73
CA ARG A 29 -3.64 0.71 -2.18
C ARG A 29 -2.60 -0.33 -2.52
N ARG A 30 -2.84 -1.04 -3.61
CA ARG A 30 -1.91 -1.99 -4.21
C ARG A 30 -1.45 -1.45 -5.54
N THR A 31 -0.14 -1.31 -5.66
CA THR A 31 0.53 -0.85 -6.86
C THR A 31 1.23 -2.03 -7.52
N ALA A 32 1.08 -2.17 -8.83
CA ALA A 32 1.79 -3.14 -9.64
C ALA A 32 3.23 -2.70 -9.89
N LYS A 33 4.00 -3.62 -10.47
CA LYS A 33 5.41 -3.42 -10.82
C LYS A 33 5.63 -2.28 -11.82
N ASN A 34 4.63 -2.02 -12.66
CA ASN A 34 4.64 -0.94 -13.63
C ASN A 34 4.26 0.43 -13.04
N GLY A 35 3.92 0.49 -11.75
CA GLY A 35 3.47 1.71 -11.07
C GLY A 35 1.96 1.95 -11.13
N ASP A 36 1.19 1.08 -11.80
CA ASP A 36 -0.27 1.21 -11.87
C ASP A 36 -0.94 0.72 -10.59
N ILE A 37 -2.00 1.40 -10.16
CA ILE A 37 -2.83 0.94 -9.05
C ILE A 37 -3.73 -0.19 -9.57
N GLN A 38 -3.50 -1.41 -9.08
CA GLN A 38 -4.31 -2.57 -9.45
C GLN A 38 -5.55 -2.73 -8.56
N ALA A 39 -5.44 -2.31 -7.31
CA ALA A 39 -6.53 -2.40 -6.36
C ALA A 39 -6.36 -1.31 -5.29
N TYR A 40 -7.47 -0.84 -4.76
CA TYR A 40 -7.51 0.16 -3.71
C TYR A 40 -8.72 -0.12 -2.82
N SER A 41 -8.71 0.49 -1.64
CA SER A 41 -9.84 0.42 -0.72
C SER A 41 -11.05 1.22 -1.24
N ASP A 42 -12.21 0.58 -1.36
CA ASP A 42 -13.47 1.23 -1.73
C ASP A 42 -14.08 2.07 -0.60
N GLY A 43 -13.62 1.88 0.65
CA GLY A 43 -14.13 2.56 1.85
C GLY A 43 -13.03 3.29 2.64
N GLY A 44 -13.44 4.16 3.55
CA GLY A 44 -12.55 4.68 4.61
C GLY A 44 -12.76 3.87 5.88
N PHE A 45 -11.69 3.36 6.48
CA PHE A 45 -11.77 2.64 7.76
C PHE A 45 -11.34 3.53 8.93
N GLU A 46 -11.97 3.39 10.08
CA GLU A 46 -11.55 4.09 11.31
C GLU A 46 -10.30 3.43 11.92
N ASP A 47 -10.18 2.10 11.75
CA ASP A 47 -9.10 1.30 12.27
C ASP A 47 -8.11 0.80 11.21
N LYS A 48 -6.82 0.92 11.54
CA LYS A 48 -5.73 0.47 10.67
C LYS A 48 -5.73 -1.05 10.48
N GLU A 49 -6.12 -1.81 11.51
CA GLU A 49 -6.15 -3.27 11.44
C GLU A 49 -7.27 -3.78 10.54
N GLU A 50 -8.47 -3.18 10.63
CA GLU A 50 -9.57 -3.48 9.72
C GLU A 50 -9.18 -3.17 8.28
N CYS A 51 -8.58 -1.99 8.04
CA CYS A 51 -8.05 -1.62 6.72
C CYS A 51 -7.03 -2.64 6.20
N LYS A 52 -6.16 -3.16 7.06
CA LYS A 52 -5.14 -4.15 6.69
C LYS A 52 -5.78 -5.50 6.35
N LYS A 53 -6.76 -5.93 7.15
CA LYS A 53 -7.51 -7.17 6.92
C LYS A 53 -8.27 -7.09 5.60
N ASP A 54 -8.98 -5.99 5.36
CA ASP A 54 -9.70 -5.74 4.12
C ASP A 54 -8.78 -5.84 2.91
N GLY A 55 -7.66 -5.12 2.88
CA GLY A 55 -6.77 -5.24 1.73
C GLY A 55 -6.06 -6.59 1.63
N LYS A 56 -5.96 -7.39 2.71
CA LYS A 56 -5.48 -8.79 2.62
C LYS A 56 -6.50 -9.67 1.90
N GLU A 57 -7.78 -9.46 2.15
CA GLU A 57 -8.90 -10.21 1.57
C GLU A 57 -9.28 -9.70 0.17
N ASN A 58 -9.52 -8.40 0.01
CA ASN A 58 -9.95 -7.74 -1.23
C ASN A 58 -8.78 -7.37 -2.16
N GLY A 59 -7.70 -6.80 -1.62
CA GLY A 59 -6.53 -6.38 -2.39
C GLY A 59 -5.53 -7.49 -2.66
N ASN A 60 -5.71 -8.65 -2.04
CA ASN A 60 -4.72 -9.71 -1.95
C ASN A 60 -3.33 -9.16 -1.52
N CYS A 61 -3.36 -8.21 -0.58
CA CYS A 61 -2.18 -7.60 0.01
C CYS A 61 -1.61 -8.53 1.08
N THR A 62 -0.72 -9.42 0.63
CA THR A 62 0.00 -10.35 1.50
C THR A 62 1.31 -9.77 2.03
N SER A 63 1.75 -8.63 1.48
CA SER A 63 3.09 -8.06 1.67
C SER A 63 3.16 -6.80 2.53
N TYR A 64 2.14 -6.49 3.35
CA TYR A 64 2.20 -5.34 4.28
C TYR A 64 3.43 -5.32 5.18
N THR A 65 4.09 -6.46 5.32
CA THR A 65 5.38 -6.65 5.95
C THR A 65 6.37 -7.17 4.92
N ARG A 66 6.84 -6.30 4.03
CA ARG A 66 8.23 -6.41 3.61
C ARG A 66 8.90 -5.09 3.95
N SER A 67 9.03 -4.88 5.26
CA SER A 67 10.12 -4.08 5.78
C SER A 67 11.37 -4.56 5.06
N ASN A 68 12.04 -3.63 4.40
CA ASN A 68 13.38 -3.82 3.88
C ASN A 68 14.22 -4.40 5.03
N SER A 69 14.42 -5.72 5.06
CA SER A 69 15.51 -6.30 5.84
C SER A 69 16.78 -5.84 5.13
N TYR A 70 17.40 -4.81 5.70
CA TYR A 70 18.72 -4.34 5.33
C TYR A 70 19.76 -5.44 5.55
#